data_AF-A0A1F3XD59-F1
#
_entry.id   AF-A0A1F3XD59-F1
#
_cell.length_a   1.000
_cell.length_b   1.000
_cell.length_c   1.000
_cell.angle_alpha   90.00
_cell.angle_beta   90.00
_cell.angle_gamma   90.00
#
_symmetry.space_group_name_H-M   'P 1'
#
loop_
_entity.id
_entity.type
_entity.pdbx_description
1 polymer ?
#
loop_
_entity_poly.entity_id
_entity_poly.type
_entity_poly.pdbx_seq_one_letter_code
_entity_poly.pdbx_strand_id
1 'polypeptide(L)'
;MADDKFPKKPTQQTGGKASLRTRIQESIDHAHAEHKRELFQRRIDLARRGVRDYSLKRMADAVKAFEMYLRILEEWKGVPEGGLHPGVFDLKKETPELILISGVYWDLAKLYDRTKSRDKEFRHYLQKYVLFIKGMPYQALGTETLRKYIGNEKPVHREEFKNAYKTITGSNCFVATALLDVTDEKTIVRLRYFRDIVLAKSAAGRTFTEYYEKYGPYLALLTDKLPASVRKIIGKLLDLSSSIVWRLAQKRTNAAWPKN
;
A
#
# COMPACT_ATOMS: atom_id res chain seq x y z
N MET A 1 21.49 -72.89 -62.79
CA MET A 1 20.30 -72.05 -62.56
C MET A 1 20.64 -71.09 -61.46
N ALA A 2 20.69 -69.80 -61.80
CA ALA A 2 20.94 -68.71 -60.89
C ALA A 2 19.81 -68.59 -59.87
N ASP A 3 20.11 -68.14 -58.65
CA ASP A 3 19.33 -67.05 -58.09
C ASP A 3 20.08 -66.29 -57.01
N ASP A 4 20.14 -65.00 -57.27
CA ASP A 4 20.79 -63.91 -56.57
C ASP A 4 19.84 -63.38 -55.48
N LYS A 5 20.29 -63.31 -54.23
CA LYS A 5 19.53 -62.65 -53.15
C LYS A 5 20.46 -61.77 -52.32
N PHE A 6 20.57 -60.52 -52.77
CA PHE A 6 21.12 -59.40 -52.02
C PHE A 6 20.41 -59.18 -50.66
N PRO A 7 21.14 -58.74 -49.62
CA PRO A 7 20.56 -58.33 -48.35
C PRO A 7 19.91 -56.94 -48.45
N LYS A 8 18.68 -56.81 -47.91
CA LYS A 8 17.97 -55.53 -47.79
C LYS A 8 18.70 -54.60 -46.81
N LYS A 9 18.95 -53.36 -47.23
CA LYS A 9 19.45 -52.27 -46.35
C LYS A 9 18.41 -51.92 -45.27
N PRO A 10 18.85 -51.56 -44.06
CA PRO A 10 17.95 -51.12 -43.00
C PRO A 10 17.35 -49.75 -43.33
N THR A 11 16.03 -49.69 -43.21
CA THR A 11 15.19 -48.49 -43.31
C THR A 11 15.66 -47.45 -42.29
N GLN A 12 16.10 -46.28 -42.79
CA GLN A 12 16.41 -45.12 -41.94
C GLN A 12 15.13 -44.63 -41.25
N GLN A 13 15.13 -44.67 -39.91
CA GLN A 13 14.10 -44.09 -39.06
C GLN A 13 14.08 -42.57 -39.20
N THR A 14 12.96 -42.02 -39.62
CA THR A 14 12.67 -40.59 -39.79
C THR A 14 12.19 -39.92 -38.48
N GLY A 15 12.67 -40.36 -37.31
CA GLY A 15 12.20 -39.89 -36.00
C GLY A 15 12.91 -38.67 -35.38
N GLY A 16 13.95 -38.11 -36.00
CA GLY A 16 14.88 -37.19 -35.31
C GLY A 16 14.45 -35.72 -35.18
N LYS A 17 13.60 -35.18 -36.07
CA LYS A 17 13.35 -33.71 -36.13
C LYS A 17 12.34 -33.21 -35.09
N ALA A 18 11.37 -34.02 -34.68
CA ALA A 18 10.43 -33.65 -33.61
C ALA A 18 11.14 -33.60 -32.25
N SER A 19 12.03 -34.56 -31.97
CA SER A 19 12.79 -34.67 -30.73
C SER A 19 13.76 -33.50 -30.49
N LEU A 20 14.44 -33.01 -31.54
CA LEU A 20 15.36 -31.88 -31.40
C LEU A 20 14.64 -30.57 -31.09
N ARG A 21 13.50 -30.30 -31.73
CA ARG A 21 12.69 -29.10 -31.44
C ARG A 21 12.15 -29.11 -30.02
N THR A 22 11.67 -30.26 -29.54
CA THR A 22 11.21 -30.42 -28.15
C THR A 22 12.34 -30.16 -27.16
N ARG A 23 13.54 -30.72 -27.37
CA ARG A 23 14.70 -30.47 -26.49
C ARG A 23 15.17 -29.02 -26.50
N ILE A 24 15.12 -28.36 -27.65
CA ILE A 24 15.43 -26.92 -27.75
C ILE A 24 14.40 -26.12 -26.94
N GLN A 25 13.11 -26.43 -27.09
CA GLN A 25 12.05 -25.77 -26.34
C GLN A 25 12.19 -25.99 -24.83
N GLU A 26 12.45 -27.22 -24.38
CA GLU A 26 12.69 -27.56 -22.97
C GLU A 26 13.89 -26.80 -22.40
N SER A 27 14.99 -26.68 -23.15
CA SER A 27 16.16 -25.91 -22.73
C SER A 27 15.86 -24.41 -22.64
N ILE A 28 15.06 -23.87 -23.55
CA ILE A 28 14.61 -22.47 -23.54
C ILE A 28 13.73 -22.23 -22.33
N ASP A 29 12.75 -23.09 -22.08
CA ASP A 29 11.83 -23.00 -20.95
C ASP A 29 12.56 -23.13 -19.61
N HIS A 30 13.55 -24.03 -19.53
CA HIS A 30 14.42 -24.16 -18.35
C HIS A 30 15.24 -22.89 -18.10
N ALA A 31 15.90 -22.36 -19.13
CA ALA A 31 16.68 -21.13 -19.02
C ALA A 31 15.80 -19.94 -18.62
N HIS A 32 14.58 -19.84 -19.17
CA HIS A 32 13.61 -18.84 -18.76
C HIS A 32 13.17 -19.01 -17.29
N ALA A 33 12.94 -20.23 -16.84
CA ALA A 33 12.55 -20.50 -15.45
C ALA A 33 13.69 -20.16 -14.47
N GLU A 34 14.94 -20.50 -14.80
CA GLU A 34 16.11 -20.12 -13.99
C GLU A 34 16.29 -18.61 -13.95
N HIS A 35 16.20 -17.94 -15.10
CA HIS A 35 16.30 -16.49 -15.18
C HIS A 35 15.24 -15.78 -14.32
N LYS A 36 13.98 -16.27 -14.35
CA LYS A 36 12.90 -15.75 -13.49
C LYS A 36 13.22 -15.91 -11.99
N ARG A 37 13.80 -17.04 -11.58
CA ARG A 37 14.21 -17.26 -10.19
C ARG A 37 15.32 -16.31 -9.76
N GLU A 38 16.32 -16.10 -10.61
CA GLU A 38 17.41 -15.14 -10.33
C GLU A 38 16.89 -13.71 -10.18
N LEU A 39 16.01 -13.27 -11.10
CA LEU A 39 15.38 -11.95 -11.03
C LEU A 39 14.57 -11.79 -9.74
N PHE A 40 13.79 -12.81 -9.39
CA PHE A 40 13.04 -12.81 -8.15
C PHE A 40 13.96 -12.66 -6.94
N GLN A 41 15.10 -13.35 -6.89
CA GLN A 41 16.09 -13.19 -5.82
C GLN A 41 16.61 -11.75 -5.70
N ARG A 42 16.89 -11.10 -6.85
CA ARG A 42 17.44 -9.73 -6.94
C ARG A 42 16.43 -8.64 -6.61
N ARG A 43 15.13 -8.92 -6.56
CA ARG A 43 14.08 -7.91 -6.34
C ARG A 43 14.30 -7.11 -5.04
N ILE A 44 14.76 -7.77 -3.98
CA ILE A 44 14.99 -7.11 -2.68
C ILE A 44 16.12 -6.07 -2.79
N ASP A 45 17.15 -6.36 -3.60
CA ASP A 45 18.24 -5.42 -3.84
C ASP A 45 17.78 -4.23 -4.68
N LEU A 46 16.80 -4.41 -5.57
CA LEU A 46 16.17 -3.32 -6.30
C LEU A 46 15.37 -2.40 -5.38
N ALA A 47 14.55 -2.97 -4.48
CA ALA A 47 13.83 -2.16 -3.50
C ALA A 47 14.80 -1.37 -2.60
N ARG A 48 15.85 -2.03 -2.09
CA ARG A 48 16.90 -1.37 -1.29
C ARG A 48 17.65 -0.29 -2.07
N ARG A 49 17.96 -0.56 -3.34
CA ARG A 49 18.57 0.42 -4.25
C ARG A 49 17.67 1.63 -4.44
N GLY A 50 16.37 1.43 -4.66
CA GLY A 50 15.40 2.52 -4.79
C GLY A 50 15.37 3.43 -3.57
N VAL A 51 15.33 2.86 -2.35
CA VAL A 51 15.37 3.63 -1.10
C VAL A 51 16.68 4.42 -0.96
N ARG A 52 17.81 3.81 -1.31
CA ARG A 52 19.13 4.47 -1.28
C ARG A 52 19.24 5.59 -2.31
N ASP A 53 18.81 5.35 -3.54
CA ASP A 53 18.89 6.36 -4.60
C ASP A 53 17.94 7.54 -4.30
N TYR A 54 16.78 7.26 -3.67
CA TYR A 54 15.88 8.29 -3.15
C TYR A 54 16.55 9.15 -2.08
N SER A 55 17.23 8.55 -1.10
CA SER A 55 17.93 9.32 -0.05
C SER A 55 19.09 10.15 -0.59
N LEU A 56 19.75 9.68 -1.64
CA LEU A 56 20.79 10.40 -2.39
C LEU A 56 20.23 11.42 -3.39
N LYS A 57 18.90 11.65 -3.40
CA LYS A 57 18.19 12.56 -4.32
C LYS A 57 18.33 12.20 -5.82
N ARG A 58 18.71 10.97 -6.13
CA ARG A 58 18.76 10.43 -7.51
C ARG A 58 17.39 9.91 -7.91
N MET A 59 16.46 10.84 -8.15
CA MET A 59 15.04 10.52 -8.31
C MET A 59 14.76 9.57 -9.48
N ALA A 60 15.39 9.78 -10.63
CA ALA A 60 15.19 8.93 -11.82
C ALA A 60 15.66 7.48 -11.58
N ASP A 61 16.81 7.30 -10.94
CA ASP A 61 17.33 5.97 -10.60
C ASP A 61 16.45 5.26 -9.58
N ALA A 62 15.95 6.00 -8.59
CA ALA A 62 15.02 5.48 -7.59
C ALA A 62 13.72 4.96 -8.23
N VAL A 63 13.10 5.78 -9.10
CA VAL A 63 11.90 5.38 -9.87
C VAL A 63 12.18 4.11 -10.67
N LYS A 64 13.27 4.07 -11.43
CA LYS A 64 13.64 2.91 -12.26
C LYS A 64 13.82 1.65 -11.41
N ALA A 65 14.46 1.76 -10.25
CA ALA A 65 14.66 0.62 -9.35
C ALA A 65 13.33 0.10 -8.78
N PHE A 66 12.43 1.01 -8.36
CA PHE A 66 11.11 0.65 -7.84
C PHE A 66 10.19 0.05 -8.91
N GLU A 67 10.12 0.63 -10.11
CA GLU A 67 9.34 0.08 -11.22
C GLU A 67 9.85 -1.29 -11.65
N MET A 68 11.17 -1.49 -11.68
CA MET A 68 11.75 -2.80 -12.02
C MET A 68 11.45 -3.86 -10.95
N TYR A 69 11.40 -3.47 -9.67
CA TYR A 69 10.92 -4.35 -8.60
C TYR A 69 9.48 -4.79 -8.84
N LEU A 70 8.57 -3.87 -9.18
CA LEU A 70 7.17 -4.18 -9.46
C LEU A 70 7.01 -5.09 -10.69
N ARG A 71 7.75 -4.81 -11.77
CA ARG A 71 7.72 -5.63 -13.00
C ARG A 71 8.14 -7.07 -12.77
N ILE A 72 9.18 -7.30 -11.96
CA ILE A 72 9.61 -8.67 -11.61
C ILE A 72 8.49 -9.41 -10.87
N LEU A 73 7.76 -8.73 -9.99
CA LEU A 73 6.63 -9.33 -9.29
C LEU A 73 5.43 -9.59 -10.21
N GLU A 74 5.17 -8.71 -11.16
CA GLU A 74 4.12 -8.90 -12.18
C GLU A 74 4.40 -10.15 -13.02
N GLU A 75 5.63 -10.28 -13.52
CA GLU A 75 6.07 -11.45 -14.27
C GLU A 75 6.05 -12.73 -13.43
N TRP A 76 6.46 -12.65 -12.15
CA TRP A 76 6.45 -13.78 -11.22
C TRP A 76 5.02 -14.26 -10.89
N LYS A 77 4.08 -13.32 -10.74
CA LYS A 77 2.66 -13.62 -10.47
C LYS A 77 1.87 -13.92 -11.75
N GLY A 78 2.47 -13.76 -12.93
CA GLY A 78 1.81 -13.98 -14.21
C GLY A 78 0.69 -12.97 -14.49
N VAL A 79 0.82 -11.74 -13.99
CA VAL A 79 -0.14 -10.65 -14.21
C VAL A 79 0.43 -9.61 -15.19
N PRO A 80 -0.41 -8.89 -15.96
CA PRO A 80 0.06 -7.82 -16.83
C PRO A 80 0.65 -6.64 -16.04
N GLU A 81 1.30 -5.71 -16.74
CA GLU A 81 1.82 -4.46 -16.14
C GLU A 81 0.69 -3.68 -15.44
N GLY A 82 0.93 -3.28 -14.19
CA GLY A 82 -0.06 -2.67 -13.32
C GLY A 82 -1.12 -3.64 -12.77
N GLY A 83 -1.00 -4.94 -13.05
CA GLY A 83 -1.96 -5.99 -12.66
C GLY A 83 -1.82 -6.47 -11.21
N LEU A 84 -0.82 -6.01 -10.46
CA LEU A 84 -0.67 -6.38 -9.05
C LEU A 84 -1.85 -5.85 -8.22
N HIS A 85 -2.44 -6.76 -7.45
CA HIS A 85 -3.40 -6.50 -6.39
C HIS A 85 -3.22 -7.51 -5.26
N PRO A 86 -3.62 -7.22 -4.01
CA PRO A 86 -3.34 -8.11 -2.89
C PRO A 86 -3.90 -9.53 -3.04
N GLY A 87 -4.99 -9.70 -3.80
CA GLY A 87 -5.62 -10.99 -4.07
C GLY A 87 -4.77 -12.00 -4.85
N VAL A 88 -3.66 -11.59 -5.49
CA VAL A 88 -2.72 -12.53 -6.13
C VAL A 88 -1.64 -13.06 -5.19
N PHE A 89 -1.69 -12.67 -3.91
CA PHE A 89 -0.74 -13.06 -2.88
C PHE A 89 -1.41 -13.89 -1.79
N ASP A 90 -0.67 -14.87 -1.26
CA ASP A 90 -1.07 -15.61 -0.07
C ASP A 90 -0.81 -14.73 1.16
N LEU A 91 -1.90 -14.24 1.78
CA LEU A 91 -1.83 -13.35 2.94
C LEU A 91 -1.03 -13.92 4.12
N LYS A 92 -0.93 -15.24 4.28
CA LYS A 92 -0.20 -15.87 5.41
C LYS A 92 1.28 -16.04 5.11
N LYS A 93 1.63 -16.32 3.85
CA LYS A 93 3.02 -16.62 3.46
C LYS A 93 3.76 -15.39 2.92
N GLU A 94 3.04 -14.49 2.29
CA GLU A 94 3.60 -13.39 1.50
C GLU A 94 3.32 -12.00 2.12
N THR A 95 2.93 -11.94 3.40
CA THR A 95 2.77 -10.67 4.13
C THR A 95 4.00 -9.76 4.03
N PRO A 96 5.25 -10.27 4.18
CA PRO A 96 6.43 -9.41 4.05
C PRO A 96 6.57 -8.78 2.65
N GLU A 97 6.20 -9.52 1.61
CA GLU A 97 6.21 -9.00 0.23
C GLU A 97 5.12 -7.94 0.04
N LEU A 98 3.91 -8.18 0.55
CA LEU A 98 2.82 -7.21 0.52
C LEU A 98 3.19 -5.89 1.24
N ILE A 99 3.91 -5.97 2.37
CA ILE A 99 4.45 -4.80 3.07
C ILE A 99 5.48 -4.08 2.19
N LEU A 100 6.39 -4.82 1.55
CA LEU A 100 7.42 -4.24 0.68
C LEU A 100 6.80 -3.54 -0.54
N ILE A 101 5.83 -4.17 -1.20
CA ILE A 101 5.06 -3.56 -2.31
C ILE A 101 4.37 -2.28 -1.85
N SER A 102 3.75 -2.30 -0.66
CA SER A 102 3.13 -1.11 -0.07
C SER A 102 4.15 0.01 0.13
N GLY A 103 5.35 -0.32 0.62
CA GLY A 103 6.45 0.64 0.79
C GLY A 103 6.94 1.22 -0.55
N VAL A 104 7.06 0.38 -1.58
CA VAL A 104 7.47 0.82 -2.92
C VAL A 104 6.44 1.76 -3.54
N TYR A 105 5.13 1.43 -3.48
CA TYR A 105 4.08 2.33 -3.96
C TYR A 105 4.04 3.64 -3.18
N TRP A 106 4.31 3.61 -1.88
CA TRP A 106 4.43 4.80 -1.05
C TRP A 106 5.58 5.71 -1.49
N ASP A 107 6.76 5.14 -1.71
CA ASP A 107 7.94 5.90 -2.11
C ASP A 107 7.79 6.48 -3.52
N LEU A 108 7.20 5.73 -4.45
CA LEU A 108 6.82 6.23 -5.78
C LEU A 108 5.81 7.38 -5.68
N ALA A 109 4.76 7.26 -4.85
CA ALA A 109 3.79 8.34 -4.66
C ALA A 109 4.48 9.62 -4.14
N LYS A 110 5.40 9.53 -3.17
CA LYS A 110 6.15 10.71 -2.69
C LYS A 110 7.09 11.30 -3.74
N LEU A 111 7.74 10.45 -4.53
CA LEU A 111 8.62 10.87 -5.63
C LEU A 111 7.85 11.72 -6.64
N TYR A 112 6.68 11.25 -7.05
CA TYR A 112 5.84 11.95 -8.01
C TYR A 112 5.10 13.15 -7.42
N ASP A 113 4.76 13.16 -6.11
CA ASP A 113 4.21 14.35 -5.45
C ASP A 113 5.12 15.57 -5.61
N ARG A 114 6.44 15.36 -5.59
CA ARG A 114 7.45 16.42 -5.71
C ARG A 114 7.87 16.73 -7.15
N THR A 115 7.37 15.97 -8.13
CA THR A 115 7.75 16.12 -9.54
C THR A 115 6.68 16.90 -10.29
N LYS A 116 7.05 18.02 -10.92
CA LYS A 116 6.11 18.80 -11.73
C LYS A 116 5.63 17.99 -12.94
N SER A 117 4.35 18.11 -13.27
CA SER A 117 3.73 17.56 -14.48
C SER A 117 3.61 16.02 -14.54
N ARG A 118 3.52 15.35 -13.39
CA ARG A 118 3.37 13.88 -13.28
C ARG A 118 2.21 13.47 -12.36
N ASP A 119 1.14 14.28 -12.36
CA ASP A 119 -0.02 14.10 -11.48
C ASP A 119 -0.74 12.77 -11.72
N LYS A 120 -0.70 12.26 -12.96
CA LYS A 120 -1.32 10.98 -13.33
C LYS A 120 -0.59 9.82 -12.64
N GLU A 121 0.73 9.80 -12.71
CA GLU A 121 1.60 8.81 -12.07
C GLU A 121 1.48 8.89 -10.55
N PHE A 122 1.49 10.11 -9.99
CA PHE A 122 1.23 10.34 -8.57
C PHE A 122 -0.10 9.71 -8.12
N ARG A 123 -1.21 10.05 -8.79
CA ARG A 123 -2.54 9.52 -8.45
C ARG A 123 -2.59 8.00 -8.59
N HIS A 124 -1.97 7.45 -9.63
CA HIS A 124 -1.89 6.01 -9.86
C HIS A 124 -1.20 5.29 -8.69
N TYR A 125 0.00 5.73 -8.30
CA TYR A 125 0.75 5.08 -7.24
C TYR A 125 0.12 5.28 -5.85
N LEU A 126 -0.49 6.44 -5.59
CA LEU A 126 -1.23 6.66 -4.35
C LEU A 126 -2.47 5.73 -4.26
N GLN A 127 -3.19 5.52 -5.37
CA GLN A 127 -4.31 4.57 -5.41
C GLN A 127 -3.84 3.13 -5.16
N LYS A 128 -2.72 2.73 -5.76
CA LYS A 128 -2.10 1.42 -5.50
C LYS A 128 -1.67 1.28 -4.04
N TYR A 129 -1.10 2.30 -3.44
CA TYR A 129 -0.79 2.31 -2.01
C TYR A 129 -2.04 2.07 -1.16
N VAL A 130 -3.13 2.81 -1.40
CA VAL A 130 -4.40 2.61 -0.69
C VAL A 130 -4.92 1.18 -0.85
N LEU A 131 -4.88 0.64 -2.07
CA LEU A 131 -5.31 -0.73 -2.37
C LEU A 131 -4.53 -1.78 -1.56
N PHE A 132 -3.22 -1.60 -1.39
CA PHE A 132 -2.35 -2.54 -0.68
C PHE A 132 -2.31 -2.35 0.84
N ILE A 133 -2.87 -1.25 1.36
CA ILE A 133 -2.94 -0.99 2.81
C ILE A 133 -4.33 -1.33 3.37
N LYS A 134 -5.41 -1.00 2.66
CA LYS A 134 -6.78 -1.10 3.20
C LYS A 134 -7.18 -2.55 3.47
N GLY A 135 -7.66 -2.81 4.68
CA GLY A 135 -8.09 -4.13 5.14
C GLY A 135 -6.95 -5.09 5.51
N MET A 136 -5.69 -4.64 5.45
CA MET A 136 -4.54 -5.50 5.75
C MET A 136 -4.19 -5.52 7.24
N PRO A 137 -3.55 -6.60 7.74
CA PRO A 137 -3.10 -6.68 9.14
C PRO A 137 -2.17 -5.53 9.55
N TYR A 138 -1.38 -5.02 8.60
CA TYR A 138 -0.44 -3.91 8.78
C TYR A 138 -1.05 -2.54 8.42
N GLN A 139 -2.38 -2.43 8.27
CA GLN A 139 -3.06 -1.18 7.90
C GLN A 139 -2.66 -0.02 8.81
N ALA A 140 -2.57 -0.26 10.13
CA ALA A 140 -2.22 0.75 11.12
C ALA A 140 -0.86 1.42 10.79
N LEU A 141 0.15 0.62 10.45
CA LEU A 141 1.48 1.11 10.06
C LEU A 141 1.40 2.01 8.81
N GLY A 142 0.67 1.59 7.79
CA GLY A 142 0.48 2.39 6.57
C GLY A 142 -0.22 3.71 6.85
N THR A 143 -1.32 3.68 7.61
CA THR A 143 -2.06 4.90 7.95
C THR A 143 -1.23 5.89 8.74
N GLU A 144 -0.33 5.40 9.59
CA GLU A 144 0.55 6.22 10.40
C GLU A 144 1.65 6.89 9.57
N THR A 145 2.27 6.13 8.65
CA THR A 145 3.20 6.68 7.67
C THR A 145 2.56 7.82 6.86
N LEU A 146 1.35 7.61 6.37
CA LEU A 146 0.60 8.62 5.60
C LEU A 146 0.28 9.86 6.45
N ARG A 147 -0.15 9.68 7.69
CA ARG A 147 -0.42 10.79 8.62
C ARG A 147 0.82 11.64 8.86
N LYS A 148 1.95 11.01 9.19
CA LYS A 148 3.23 11.70 9.44
C LYS A 148 3.65 12.54 8.24
N TYR A 149 3.46 12.01 7.04
CA TYR A 149 3.76 12.74 5.82
C TYR A 149 2.89 13.99 5.64
N ILE A 150 1.57 13.85 5.82
CA ILE A 150 0.62 14.98 5.73
C ILE A 150 0.96 16.09 6.74
N GLY A 151 1.31 15.71 7.98
CA GLY A 151 1.60 16.67 9.05
C GLY A 151 2.98 17.31 8.95
N ASN A 152 4.02 16.52 8.65
CA ASN A 152 5.41 16.96 8.80
C ASN A 152 6.04 17.43 7.50
N GLU A 153 5.69 16.82 6.36
CA GLU A 153 6.46 16.97 5.11
C GLU A 153 5.82 17.93 4.09
N LYS A 154 4.68 18.55 4.44
CA LYS A 154 3.98 19.56 3.60
C LYS A 154 3.83 19.11 2.13
N PRO A 155 3.07 18.03 1.87
CA PRO A 155 2.88 17.50 0.52
C PRO A 155 2.29 18.54 -0.44
N VAL A 156 2.63 18.43 -1.73
CA VAL A 156 2.07 19.28 -2.78
C VAL A 156 0.59 18.93 -2.98
N HIS A 157 0.28 17.64 -3.10
CA HIS A 157 -1.07 17.09 -3.29
C HIS A 157 -1.73 16.72 -1.96
N ARG A 158 -1.77 17.69 -1.04
CA ARG A 158 -2.21 17.46 0.34
C ARG A 158 -3.62 16.88 0.45
N GLU A 159 -4.55 17.32 -0.39
CA GLU A 159 -5.94 16.87 -0.35
C GLU A 159 -6.09 15.42 -0.82
N GLU A 160 -5.33 15.00 -1.83
CA GLU A 160 -5.27 13.62 -2.29
C GLU A 160 -4.75 12.67 -1.20
N PHE A 161 -3.70 13.06 -0.47
CA PHE A 161 -3.20 12.27 0.66
C PHE A 161 -4.20 12.19 1.81
N LYS A 162 -4.89 13.30 2.14
CA LYS A 162 -6.00 13.27 3.11
C LYS A 162 -7.13 12.34 2.68
N ASN A 163 -7.49 12.34 1.39
CA ASN A 163 -8.52 11.47 0.85
C ASN A 163 -8.09 10.00 0.88
N ALA A 164 -6.82 9.71 0.58
CA ALA A 164 -6.24 8.38 0.79
C ALA A 164 -6.34 7.93 2.26
N TYR A 165 -6.00 8.82 3.20
CA TYR A 165 -6.09 8.52 4.64
C TYR A 165 -7.53 8.22 5.08
N LYS A 166 -8.49 9.03 4.62
CA LYS A 166 -9.93 8.79 4.85
C LYS A 166 -10.39 7.45 4.27
N THR A 167 -9.89 7.09 3.08
CA THR A 167 -10.28 5.86 2.38
C THR A 167 -9.79 4.60 3.09
N ILE A 168 -8.57 4.65 3.63
CA ILE A 168 -7.97 3.54 4.38
C ILE A 168 -8.61 3.41 5.76
N THR A 169 -8.74 4.53 6.49
CA THR A 169 -9.17 4.50 7.90
C THR A 169 -10.69 4.52 8.10
N GLY A 170 -11.46 4.82 7.06
CA GLY A 170 -12.90 5.08 7.16
C GLY A 170 -13.23 6.53 7.52
N SER A 171 -14.47 6.93 7.26
CA SER A 171 -14.95 8.31 7.34
C SER A 171 -15.26 8.83 8.76
N ASN A 172 -15.15 8.02 9.79
CA ASN A 172 -16.01 8.22 10.97
C ASN A 172 -15.50 9.27 11.99
N CYS A 173 -14.46 10.05 11.67
CA CYS A 173 -13.92 11.14 12.52
C CYS A 173 -13.54 12.39 11.70
N PHE A 174 -14.48 12.89 10.88
CA PHE A 174 -14.29 13.95 9.90
C PHE A 174 -13.49 15.18 10.38
N VAL A 175 -13.86 15.77 11.52
CA VAL A 175 -13.23 17.00 12.04
C VAL A 175 -11.80 16.72 12.51
N ALA A 176 -11.57 15.61 13.23
CA ALA A 176 -10.23 15.21 13.64
C ALA A 176 -9.35 14.89 12.43
N THR A 177 -9.92 14.29 11.39
CA THR A 177 -9.23 14.03 10.12
C THR A 177 -8.88 15.33 9.37
N ALA A 178 -9.72 16.36 9.42
CA ALA A 178 -9.39 17.67 8.85
C ALA A 178 -8.18 18.31 9.54
N LEU A 179 -7.98 18.02 10.84
CA LEU A 179 -6.94 18.59 11.68
C LEU A 179 -5.70 17.68 11.87
N LEU A 180 -5.53 16.64 11.04
CA LEU A 180 -4.41 15.69 11.13
C LEU A 180 -3.02 16.34 11.24
N ASP A 181 -2.87 17.53 10.66
CA ASP A 181 -1.62 18.28 10.62
C ASP A 181 -1.31 19.07 11.91
N VAL A 182 -2.29 19.20 12.81
CA VAL A 182 -2.18 20.00 14.03
C VAL A 182 -2.58 19.26 15.31
N THR A 183 -3.08 18.04 15.20
CA THR A 183 -3.46 17.18 16.35
C THR A 183 -2.42 16.10 16.63
N ASP A 184 -2.37 15.65 17.88
CA ASP A 184 -1.55 14.52 18.31
C ASP A 184 -1.93 13.20 17.62
N GLU A 185 -0.94 12.30 17.47
CA GLU A 185 -1.10 10.96 16.88
C GLU A 185 -2.22 10.16 17.55
N LYS A 186 -2.31 10.26 18.88
CA LYS A 186 -3.23 9.44 19.67
C LYS A 186 -4.64 10.01 19.68
N THR A 187 -4.86 11.25 19.23
CA THR A 187 -6.16 11.92 19.33
C THR A 187 -7.24 11.19 18.54
N ILE A 188 -6.97 10.82 17.28
CA ILE A 188 -7.94 10.09 16.45
C ILE A 188 -8.21 8.70 17.04
N VAL A 189 -7.18 8.01 17.52
CA VAL A 189 -7.33 6.68 18.15
C VAL A 189 -8.22 6.77 19.38
N ARG A 190 -8.00 7.77 20.25
CA ARG A 190 -8.82 8.02 21.44
C ARG A 190 -10.26 8.35 21.10
N LEU A 191 -10.49 9.21 20.11
CA LEU A 191 -11.84 9.61 19.68
C LEU A 191 -12.62 8.44 19.07
N ARG A 192 -11.96 7.61 18.26
CA ARG A 192 -12.57 6.38 17.71
C ARG A 192 -12.93 5.41 18.82
N TYR A 193 -12.00 5.13 19.73
CA TYR A 193 -12.27 4.29 20.89
C TYR A 193 -13.44 4.81 21.72
N PHE A 194 -13.48 6.12 21.98
CA PHE A 194 -14.59 6.72 22.73
C PHE A 194 -15.94 6.54 22.02
N ARG A 195 -15.99 6.77 20.72
CA ARG A 195 -17.19 6.53 19.91
C ARG A 195 -17.64 5.07 20.00
N ASP A 196 -16.74 4.15 19.68
CA ASP A 196 -17.06 2.73 19.48
C ASP A 196 -17.33 2.00 20.81
N ILE A 197 -16.65 2.40 21.90
CA ILE A 197 -16.72 1.68 23.18
C ILE A 197 -17.57 2.41 24.21
N VAL A 198 -17.60 3.75 24.21
CA VAL A 198 -18.32 4.52 25.23
C VAL A 198 -19.66 5.03 24.70
N LEU A 199 -19.67 5.74 23.57
CA LEU A 199 -20.90 6.31 23.01
C LEU A 199 -21.87 5.21 22.53
N ALA A 200 -21.34 4.17 21.88
CA ALA A 200 -22.15 3.05 21.37
C ALA A 200 -23.00 2.34 22.44
N LYS A 201 -22.58 2.39 23.72
CA LYS A 201 -23.29 1.76 24.84
C LYS A 201 -24.60 2.46 25.23
N SER A 202 -24.80 3.71 24.82
CA SER A 202 -25.97 4.50 25.20
C SER A 202 -26.78 4.93 23.97
N ALA A 203 -28.10 5.04 24.10
CA ALA A 203 -28.96 5.53 23.02
C ALA A 203 -28.57 6.95 22.61
N ALA A 204 -28.36 7.84 23.58
CA ALA A 204 -27.91 9.21 23.34
C ALA A 204 -26.56 9.28 22.60
N GLY A 205 -25.61 8.41 22.95
CA GLY A 205 -24.32 8.33 22.27
C GLY A 205 -24.40 7.82 20.83
N ARG A 206 -25.31 6.87 20.55
CA ARG A 206 -25.59 6.43 19.18
C ARG A 206 -26.22 7.55 18.34
N THR A 207 -27.25 8.22 18.86
CA THR A 207 -27.86 9.38 18.19
C THR A 207 -26.86 10.51 17.95
N PHE A 208 -25.96 10.78 18.91
CA PHE A 208 -24.87 11.74 18.71
C PHE A 208 -23.92 11.32 17.59
N THR A 209 -23.58 10.02 17.53
CA THR A 209 -22.70 9.48 16.49
C THR A 209 -23.34 9.58 15.11
N GLU A 210 -24.61 9.23 14.97
CA GLU A 210 -25.37 9.37 13.71
C GLU A 210 -25.46 10.83 13.26
N TYR A 211 -25.75 11.75 14.18
CA TYR A 211 -25.75 13.18 13.89
C TYR A 211 -24.38 13.65 13.43
N TYR A 212 -23.32 13.23 14.13
CA TYR A 212 -21.94 13.56 13.76
C TYR A 212 -21.56 12.97 12.41
N GLU A 213 -22.02 11.77 12.05
CA GLU A 213 -21.74 11.18 10.74
C GLU A 213 -22.47 11.89 9.60
N LYS A 214 -23.69 12.39 9.87
CA LYS A 214 -24.48 13.17 8.91
C LYS A 214 -23.91 14.58 8.66
N TYR A 215 -23.51 15.29 9.71
CA TYR A 215 -23.10 16.70 9.61
C TYR A 215 -21.59 16.93 9.75
N GLY A 216 -20.84 15.96 10.24
CA GLY A 216 -19.39 15.99 10.39
C GLY A 216 -18.61 16.31 9.11
N PRO A 217 -18.99 15.81 7.91
CA PRO A 217 -18.32 16.18 6.67
C PRO A 217 -18.35 17.70 6.42
N TYR A 218 -19.48 18.35 6.68
CA TYR A 218 -19.62 19.80 6.52
C TYR A 218 -18.75 20.57 7.53
N LEU A 219 -18.74 20.13 8.79
CA LEU A 219 -17.87 20.70 9.82
C LEU A 219 -16.39 20.54 9.46
N ALA A 220 -16.00 19.41 8.88
CA ALA A 220 -14.63 19.18 8.43
C ALA A 220 -14.22 20.12 7.29
N LEU A 221 -15.11 20.34 6.30
CA LEU A 221 -14.87 21.31 5.23
C LEU A 221 -14.71 22.74 5.75
N LEU A 222 -15.54 23.14 6.72
CA LEU A 222 -15.40 24.44 7.37
C LEU A 222 -14.07 24.52 8.13
N THR A 223 -13.76 23.50 8.92
CA THR A 223 -12.52 23.43 9.70
C THR A 223 -11.28 23.50 8.80
N ASP A 224 -11.33 22.87 7.63
CA ASP A 224 -10.20 22.86 6.71
C ASP A 224 -9.90 24.24 6.12
N LYS A 225 -10.93 25.10 5.97
CA LYS A 225 -10.81 26.47 5.46
C LYS A 225 -10.38 27.49 6.53
N LEU A 226 -10.30 27.10 7.81
CA LEU A 226 -9.93 28.02 8.88
C LEU A 226 -8.44 28.42 8.81
N PRO A 227 -8.08 29.64 9.28
CA PRO A 227 -6.69 30.05 9.40
C PRO A 227 -5.86 29.09 10.26
N ALA A 228 -4.57 28.95 9.93
CA ALA A 228 -3.67 28.01 10.61
C ALA A 228 -3.63 28.21 12.14
N SER A 229 -3.69 29.45 12.62
CA SER A 229 -3.72 29.75 14.06
C SER A 229 -4.97 29.21 14.74
N VAL A 230 -6.14 29.35 14.11
CA VAL A 230 -7.42 28.85 14.62
C VAL A 230 -7.42 27.32 14.61
N ARG A 231 -6.96 26.70 13.52
CA ARG A 231 -6.81 25.24 13.43
C ARG A 231 -5.94 24.68 14.54
N LYS A 232 -4.81 25.34 14.86
CA LYS A 232 -3.92 24.93 15.97
C LYS A 232 -4.62 25.01 17.33
N ILE A 233 -5.43 26.05 17.57
CA ILE A 233 -6.19 26.18 18.81
C ILE A 233 -7.21 25.03 18.91
N ILE A 234 -8.01 24.82 17.86
CA ILE A 234 -8.99 23.73 17.81
C ILE A 234 -8.30 22.36 17.97
N GLY A 235 -7.15 22.15 17.31
CA GLY A 235 -6.34 20.94 17.44
C GLY A 235 -5.93 20.68 18.88
N LYS A 236 -5.37 21.68 19.58
CA LYS A 236 -4.99 21.55 21.00
C LYS A 236 -6.19 21.28 21.92
N LEU A 237 -7.34 21.91 21.67
CA LEU A 237 -8.57 21.65 22.42
C LEU A 237 -9.07 20.23 22.18
N LEU A 238 -8.96 19.74 20.95
CA LEU A 238 -9.32 18.37 20.59
C LEU A 238 -8.37 17.36 21.25
N ASP A 239 -7.07 17.65 21.29
CA ASP A 239 -6.08 16.82 21.97
C ASP A 239 -6.36 16.75 23.48
N LEU A 240 -6.63 17.90 24.11
CA LEU A 240 -6.96 17.97 25.52
C LEU A 240 -8.24 17.20 25.84
N SER A 241 -9.32 17.47 25.11
CA SER A 241 -10.60 16.80 25.31
C SER A 241 -10.49 15.29 25.08
N SER A 242 -9.79 14.84 24.03
CA SER A 242 -9.55 13.41 23.79
C SER A 242 -8.78 12.75 24.94
N SER A 243 -7.82 13.46 25.55
CA SER A 243 -7.04 12.94 26.69
C SER A 243 -7.88 12.80 27.97
N ILE A 244 -8.81 13.73 28.20
CA ILE A 244 -9.71 13.71 29.35
C ILE A 244 -10.70 12.57 29.17
N VAL A 245 -11.33 12.51 28.00
CA VAL A 245 -12.28 11.48 27.62
C VAL A 245 -11.66 10.09 27.72
N TRP A 246 -10.42 9.92 27.26
CA TRP A 246 -9.68 8.67 27.40
C TRP A 246 -9.50 8.27 28.87
N ARG A 247 -9.06 9.20 29.73
CA ARG A 247 -8.90 8.94 31.18
C ARG A 247 -10.20 8.53 31.85
N LEU A 248 -11.31 9.16 31.47
CA LEU A 248 -12.65 8.81 31.97
C LEU A 248 -13.11 7.44 31.48
N ALA A 249 -12.89 7.14 30.20
CA ALA A 249 -13.21 5.84 29.62
C ALA A 249 -12.41 4.71 30.29
N GLN A 250 -11.11 4.92 30.50
CA GLN A 250 -10.22 3.95 31.12
C GLN A 250 -10.66 3.59 32.54
N LYS A 251 -11.05 4.59 33.35
CA LYS A 251 -11.61 4.37 34.70
C LYS A 251 -12.89 3.55 34.68
N ARG A 252 -13.71 3.68 33.63
CA ARG A 252 -15.03 3.03 33.54
C ARG A 252 -14.97 1.62 32.97
N THR A 253 -13.97 1.31 32.14
CA THR A 253 -13.90 0.03 31.44
C THR A 253 -12.77 -0.90 31.90
N ASN A 254 -11.92 -0.49 32.86
CA ASN A 254 -10.68 -1.21 33.24
C ASN A 254 -9.84 -1.63 32.03
N ALA A 255 -9.94 -0.89 30.92
CA ALA A 255 -9.33 -1.29 29.65
C ALA A 255 -7.84 -0.90 29.65
N ALA A 256 -6.97 -1.86 29.33
CA ALA A 256 -5.61 -1.55 28.96
C ALA A 256 -5.58 -0.86 27.58
N TRP A 257 -4.54 -0.05 27.35
CA TRP A 257 -4.30 0.57 26.04
C TRP A 257 -4.34 -0.52 24.94
N PRO A 258 -5.09 -0.33 23.83
CA PRO A 258 -4.97 -1.23 22.70
C PRO A 258 -3.53 -1.15 22.21
N LYS A 259 -2.75 -2.21 22.47
CA LYS A 259 -1.40 -2.37 21.92
C LYS A 259 -1.59 -2.53 20.42
N ASN A 260 -1.45 -1.43 19.69
CA ASN A 260 -1.23 -1.47 18.25
C ASN A 260 0.17 -2.02 17.99
#